data_AF-A0A928F7I1-F1
#
_entry.id   AF-A0A928F7I1-F1
#
_cell.length_a   1.000
_cell.length_b   1.000
_cell.length_c   1.000
_cell.angle_alpha   90.00
_cell.angle_beta   90.00
_cell.angle_gamma   90.00
#
_symmetry.space_group_name_H-M   'P 1'
#
loop_
_entity.id
_entity.type
_entity.pdbx_description
1 polymer ?
#
loop_
_entity_poly.entity_id
_entity_poly.type
_entity_poly.pdbx_seq_one_letter_code
_entity_poly.pdbx_strand_id
1 'polypeptide(L)' 'MPVAAMCPYFQYEKKGITHCECGELKFPDLRSRREIVYALCAHPTDYKLCPFKLALDGYYERRYK' A
#
# COMPACT_ATOMS: atom_id res chain seq x y z
N MET A 1 1.66 13.08 5.83
CA MET A 1 2.21 11.77 6.23
C MET A 1 1.21 10.72 5.76
N PRO A 2 1.61 9.59 5.14
CA PRO A 2 0.66 8.54 4.83
C PRO A 2 -0.12 8.22 6.10
N VAL A 3 -1.46 8.25 6.03
CA VAL A 3 -2.28 7.99 7.21
C VAL A 3 -2.14 6.50 7.50
N ALA A 4 -1.24 6.18 8.43
CA ALA A 4 -0.96 4.86 8.93
C ALA A 4 -2.21 4.32 9.64
N ALA A 5 -3.19 3.86 8.86
CA ALA A 5 -4.43 3.22 9.32
C ALA A 5 -5.35 2.80 8.17
N MET A 6 -5.17 3.29 6.94
CA MET A 6 -6.22 3.13 5.92
C MET A 6 -6.13 1.86 5.09
N CYS A 7 -4.91 1.42 4.75
CA CYS A 7 -4.73 0.11 4.12
C CYS A 7 -4.49 -0.95 5.21
N PRO A 8 -5.26 -2.04 5.27
CA PRO A 8 -5.09 -3.10 6.28
C PRO A 8 -3.76 -3.85 6.13
N TYR A 9 -3.17 -3.83 4.94
CA TYR A 9 -1.91 -4.51 4.62
C TYR A 9 -0.68 -3.60 4.76
N PHE A 10 -0.87 -2.32 5.08
CA PHE A 10 0.25 -1.42 5.34
C PHE A 10 0.87 -1.76 6.70
N GLN A 11 2.20 -1.89 6.74
CA GLN A 11 2.92 -2.20 7.96
C GLN A 11 3.63 -0.97 8.50
N TYR A 12 4.62 -0.45 7.76
CA TYR A 12 5.40 0.72 8.17
C TYR A 12 6.15 1.35 6.99
N GLU A 13 6.69 2.54 7.21
CA GLU A 13 7.58 3.23 6.26
C GLU A 13 8.97 3.41 6.89
N LYS A 14 10.03 3.05 6.16
CA LYS A 14 11.42 3.21 6.64
C LYS A 14 12.31 3.71 5.51
N LYS A 15 13.03 4.82 5.74
CA LYS A 15 13.95 5.44 4.76
C LYS A 15 13.35 5.65 3.35
N GLY A 16 12.06 5.94 3.27
CA GLY A 16 11.36 6.16 2.00
C GLY A 16 10.95 4.89 1.25
N ILE A 17 11.07 3.72 1.88
CA ILE A 17 10.53 2.46 1.41
C ILE A 17 9.22 2.22 2.16
N THR A 18 8.15 1.93 1.39
CA THR A 18 6.86 1.55 1.96
C THR A 18 6.81 0.03 2.08
N HIS A 19 6.68 -0.48 3.30
CA HIS A 19 6.55 -1.90 3.55
C HIS A 19 5.07 -2.25 3.73
N CYS A 20 4.59 -3.17 2.90
CA CYS A 20 3.27 -3.77 3.02
C CYS A 20 3.40 -5.29 3.07
N GLU A 21 2.34 -5.96 3.47
CA GLU A 21 2.33 -7.43 3.55
C GLU A 21 2.58 -8.11 2.19
N CYS A 22 2.25 -7.43 1.09
CA CYS A 22 2.52 -7.93 -0.26
C CYS A 22 4.00 -7.78 -0.68
N GLY A 23 4.76 -6.89 -0.02
CA GLY A 23 6.15 -6.62 -0.34
C GLY A 23 6.62 -5.19 -0.05
N GLU A 24 7.83 -4.89 -0.53
CA GLU A 24 8.49 -3.60 -0.34
C GLU A 24 8.39 -2.74 -1.59
N LEU A 25 7.86 -1.53 -1.45
CA LEU A 25 7.80 -0.54 -2.50
C LEU A 25 8.96 0.43 -2.36
N LYS A 26 9.94 0.27 -3.26
CA LYS A 26 11.06 1.20 -3.39
C LYS A 26 10.75 2.22 -4.47
N PHE A 27 10.75 3.49 -4.09
CA PHE A 27 10.52 4.60 -5.02
C PHE A 27 11.85 5.17 -5.52
N PRO A 28 11.93 5.55 -6.81
CA PRO A 28 13.14 6.17 -7.37
C PRO A 28 13.41 7.56 -6.78
N ASP A 29 12.36 8.28 -6.39
CA ASP A 29 12.43 9.63 -5.83
C ASP A 29 11.22 9.95 -4.92
N LEU A 30 11.33 11.03 -4.15
CA LEU A 30 10.30 11.45 -3.18
C LEU A 30 9.00 11.92 -3.85
N ARG A 31 9.04 12.39 -5.10
CA ARG A 31 7.86 12.85 -5.84
C ARG A 31 7.07 11.65 -6.35
N SER A 32 7.72 10.69 -7.00
CA SER A 32 7.12 9.41 -7.40
C SER A 32 6.51 8.67 -6.21
N ARG A 33 7.20 8.69 -5.06
CA ARG A 33 6.66 8.18 -3.79
C ARG A 33 5.37 8.89 -3.42
N ARG A 34 5.37 10.22 -3.42
CA ARG A 34 4.20 11.01 -3.06
C ARG A 34 3.03 10.71 -4.00
N GLU A 35 3.26 10.67 -5.30
CA GLU A 35 2.24 10.39 -6.29
C GLU A 35 1.58 9.02 -6.06
N ILE A 36 2.37 7.96 -5.88
CA ILE A 36 1.81 6.61 -5.66
C ILE A 36 1.17 6.46 -4.27
N VAL A 37 1.82 6.97 -3.22
CA VAL A 37 1.31 6.81 -1.85
C VAL A 37 0.04 7.64 -1.65
N TYR A 38 -0.04 8.85 -2.19
CA TYR A 38 -1.25 9.66 -2.12
C TYR A 38 -2.32 9.24 -3.11
N ALA A 39 -1.99 8.66 -4.27
CA ALA A 39 -3.01 8.18 -5.20
C ALA A 39 -3.62 6.84 -4.75
N LEU A 40 -2.82 5.96 -4.13
CA LEU A 40 -3.21 4.59 -3.88
C LEU A 40 -2.94 4.19 -2.42
N CYS A 41 -1.69 3.97 -2.02
CA CYS A 41 -1.37 3.17 -0.84
C CYS A 41 -1.85 3.77 0.51
N ALA A 42 -2.00 5.08 0.61
CA ALA A 42 -2.45 5.80 1.80
C ALA A 42 -3.54 6.84 1.49
N HIS A 43 -4.32 6.65 0.42
CA HIS A 43 -5.44 7.53 0.09
C HIS A 43 -6.73 7.11 0.82
N PRO A 44 -7.54 8.02 1.40
CA PRO A 44 -8.72 7.62 2.17
C PRO A 44 -9.77 6.91 1.35
N THR A 45 -9.87 7.31 0.09
CA THR A 45 -10.91 6.82 -0.81
C THR A 45 -10.37 5.75 -1.75
N ASP A 46 -9.14 5.93 -2.23
CA ASP A 46 -8.64 5.19 -3.40
C ASP A 46 -7.68 4.04 -3.04
N TYR A 47 -7.40 3.80 -1.75
CA TYR A 47 -6.56 2.66 -1.35
C TYR A 47 -7.12 1.30 -1.79
N LYS A 48 -8.44 1.22 -2.01
CA LYS A 48 -9.11 0.03 -2.55
C LYS A 48 -8.68 -0.30 -3.98
N LEU A 49 -8.18 0.69 -4.73
CA LEU A 49 -7.69 0.53 -6.10
C LEU A 49 -6.20 0.15 -6.15
N CYS A 50 -5.53 0.05 -5.00
CA CYS A 50 -4.14 -0.39 -4.94
C CYS A 50 -4.02 -1.83 -5.50
N PRO A 51 -3.21 -2.07 -6.55
CA PRO A 51 -3.05 -3.41 -7.13
C PRO A 51 -2.59 -4.46 -6.12
N PHE A 52 -1.73 -4.06 -5.17
CA PHE A 52 -1.24 -4.94 -4.11
C PHE A 52 -2.35 -5.32 -3.12
N LYS A 53 -3.27 -4.40 -2.82
CA LYS A 53 -4.43 -4.69 -1.97
C LYS A 53 -5.34 -5.70 -2.66
N LEU A 54 -5.66 -5.49 -3.94
CA LEU A 54 -6.51 -6.38 -4.72
C LEU A 54 -5.92 -7.79 -4.82
N ALA A 55 -4.60 -7.89 -5.03
CA ALA A 55 -3.91 -9.18 -5.05
C ALA A 55 -3.98 -9.91 -3.71
N LEU A 56 -3.76 -9.21 -2.59
CA LEU A 56 -3.85 -9.77 -1.24
C LEU A 56 -5.29 -10.13 -0.85
N ASP A 57 -6.27 -9.28 -1.16
CA ASP A 57 -7.68 -9.58 -0.93
C ASP A 57 -8.05 -10.90 -1.62
N GLY A 58 -7.71 -11.05 -2.90
CA GLY A 58 -7.95 -12.30 -3.63
C GLY A 58 -7.20 -13.51 -3.04
N TYR A 59 -6.00 -13.31 -2.48
CA TYR A 59 -5.29 -14.37 -1.77
C TYR A 59 -6.02 -14.80 -0.50
N TYR A 60 -6.41 -13.84 0.34
CA TYR A 60 -7.11 -14.08 1.59
C TYR A 60 -8.50 -14.69 1.36
N GLU A 61 -9.24 -14.21 0.36
CA GLU A 61 -10.52 -14.79 -0.05
C GLU A 61 -10.40 -16.25 -0.50
N ARG A 62 -9.29 -16.63 -1.16
CA ARG A 62 -9.05 -18.03 -1.56
C ARG A 62 -8.59 -18.89 -0.39
N ARG A 63 -7.78 -18.35 0.52
CA ARG A 63 -7.15 -19.10 1.60
C ARG A 63 -8.09 -19.37 2.78
N TYR A 64 -9.09 -18.51 2.99
CA TYR A 64 -10.02 -18.57 4.11
C TYR A 64 -11.48 -18.82 3.70
N LYS A 65 -11.72 -19.27 2.46
CA LYS A 65 -12.99 -19.88 2.02
C LYS A 65 -12.95 -21.39 2.24
#